data_AF-A0A3S0AAX5-F1
#
_entry.id   AF-A0A3S0AAX5-F1
#
_cell.length_a   1.000
_cell.length_b   1.000
_cell.length_c   1.000
_cell.angle_alpha   90.00
_cell.angle_beta   90.00
_cell.angle_gamma   90.00
#
_symmetry.space_group_name_H-M   'P 1'
#
loop_
_entity.id
_entity.type
_entity.pdbx_description
1 polymer ?
#
loop_
_entity_poly.entity_id
_entity_poly.type
_entity_poly.pdbx_seq_one_letter_code
_entity_poly.pdbx_strand_id
1 'polypeptide(L)'
;MAGELEAVAYATRLQQDIMLTTRVRIRAAALTAWDAMPSLRDEAVEQLVAAVVPRVQAGQVQLAEVTNAYLSQQARLLGYEVADSVVDARLVTGARGVAAAEVYERPAATVRAALAEGEPWEAARLAGRQRLASLVVSDLQLAARTQARETLRGSGVSLYRRALTGRENCALCMLAATNVYGSADLMPIHPGCDCTVEPLPRGQTHVQLDQEMVRQIHSAVYEHTGAVDYGGREIDYRQIQLTTDSRGNISAAGEPVVRVRQHGEYGPTLTWADHEFTGPQAIAA
;
A
#
# COMPACT_ATOMS: atom_id res chain seq x y z
N MET A 1 14.39 7.46 27.29
CA MET A 1 14.67 6.14 26.69
C MET A 1 13.48 5.19 26.80
N ALA A 2 13.14 4.59 27.95
CA ALA A 2 12.03 3.62 28.03
C ALA A 2 10.64 4.21 27.69
N GLY A 3 10.30 5.38 28.23
CA GLY A 3 9.02 6.06 27.94
C GLY A 3 8.91 6.61 26.51
N GLU A 4 10.02 6.94 25.85
CA GLU A 4 10.03 7.42 24.47
C GLU A 4 9.79 6.28 23.49
N LEU A 5 10.38 5.10 23.73
CA LEU A 5 10.13 3.90 22.95
C LEU A 5 8.67 3.42 23.08
N GLU A 6 8.09 3.55 24.28
CA GLU A 6 6.67 3.26 24.49
C GLU A 6 5.75 4.24 23.75
N ALA A 7 6.08 5.54 23.76
CA ALA A 7 5.37 6.57 22.99
C ALA A 7 5.46 6.33 21.47
N VAL A 8 6.63 5.92 20.97
CA VAL A 8 6.83 5.54 19.56
C VAL A 8 5.92 4.36 19.19
N ALA A 9 5.92 3.30 20.00
CA ALA A 9 5.11 2.11 19.75
C ALA A 9 3.60 2.42 19.83
N TYR A 10 3.18 3.28 20.75
CA TYR A 10 1.79 3.73 20.87
C TYR A 10 1.34 4.53 19.64
N ALA A 11 2.13 5.52 19.20
CA ALA A 11 1.81 6.33 18.03
C ALA A 11 1.71 5.46 16.76
N THR A 12 2.58 4.46 16.62
CA THR A 12 2.53 3.49 15.49
C THR A 12 1.22 2.71 15.50
N ARG A 13 0.82 2.14 16.65
CA ARG A 13 -0.45 1.41 16.77
C ARG A 13 -1.65 2.30 16.49
N LEU A 14 -1.65 3.52 17.02
CA LEU A 14 -2.75 4.48 16.81
C LEU A 14 -2.92 4.83 15.33
N GLN A 15 -1.82 5.11 14.61
CA GLN A 15 -1.89 5.32 13.16
C GLN A 15 -2.48 4.09 12.45
N GLN A 16 -1.98 2.90 12.76
CA GLN A 16 -2.43 1.66 12.12
C GLN A 16 -3.94 1.42 12.35
N ASP A 17 -4.44 1.68 13.56
CA ASP A 17 -5.87 1.60 13.91
C ASP A 17 -6.70 2.59 13.09
N ILE A 18 -6.26 3.84 12.99
CA ILE A 18 -6.98 4.87 12.21
C ILE A 18 -6.98 4.53 10.72
N MET A 19 -5.85 4.05 10.18
CA MET A 19 -5.74 3.61 8.80
C MET A 19 -6.70 2.46 8.50
N LEU A 20 -6.72 1.42 9.34
CA LEU A 20 -7.58 0.26 9.17
C LEU A 20 -9.07 0.66 9.26
N THR A 21 -9.45 1.36 10.32
CA THR A 21 -10.85 1.74 10.55
C THR A 21 -11.39 2.65 9.44
N THR A 22 -10.58 3.60 8.96
CA THR A 22 -10.94 4.47 7.83
C THR A 22 -11.15 3.64 6.55
N ARG A 23 -10.23 2.73 6.23
CA ARG A 23 -10.36 1.84 5.05
C ARG A 23 -11.62 1.00 5.12
N VAL A 24 -11.88 0.37 6.27
CA VAL A 24 -13.08 -0.47 6.48
C VAL A 24 -14.35 0.37 6.27
N ARG A 25 -14.43 1.55 6.89
CA ARG A 25 -15.61 2.42 6.80
C ARG A 25 -15.88 2.92 5.38
N ILE A 26 -14.85 3.43 4.69
CA ILE A 26 -15.00 3.97 3.33
C ILE A 26 -15.30 2.85 2.33
N ARG A 27 -14.62 1.69 2.46
CA ARG A 27 -14.91 0.51 1.64
C ARG A 27 -16.35 0.03 1.85
N ALA A 28 -16.82 -0.09 3.08
CA ALA A 28 -18.19 -0.51 3.37
C ALA A 28 -19.20 0.46 2.76
N ALA A 29 -19.01 1.77 2.90
CA ALA A 29 -19.88 2.77 2.30
C ALA A 29 -19.95 2.68 0.76
N ALA A 30 -18.80 2.49 0.10
CA ALA A 30 -18.75 2.32 -1.35
C ALA A 30 -19.45 1.05 -1.82
N LEU A 31 -19.26 -0.06 -1.09
CA LEU A 31 -19.91 -1.33 -1.39
C LEU A 31 -21.42 -1.27 -1.16
N THR A 32 -21.89 -0.58 -0.11
CA THR A 32 -23.32 -0.33 0.09
C THR A 32 -23.92 0.47 -1.08
N ALA A 33 -23.20 1.49 -1.58
CA ALA A 33 -23.65 2.26 -2.73
C ALA A 33 -23.73 1.39 -4.01
N TRP A 34 -22.76 0.51 -4.22
CA TRP A 34 -22.75 -0.47 -5.32
C TRP A 34 -23.91 -1.46 -5.23
N ASP A 35 -24.13 -2.03 -4.05
CA ASP A 35 -25.15 -3.06 -3.83
C ASP A 35 -26.57 -2.47 -4.01
N ALA A 36 -26.74 -1.15 -3.78
CA ALA A 36 -27.98 -0.41 -3.97
C ALA A 36 -28.23 0.04 -5.43
N MET A 37 -27.29 -0.13 -6.35
CA MET A 37 -27.49 0.30 -7.74
C MET A 37 -28.66 -0.43 -8.42
N PRO A 38 -29.60 0.28 -9.06
CA PRO A 38 -30.75 -0.34 -9.71
C PRO A 38 -30.41 -1.01 -11.05
N SER A 39 -29.31 -0.60 -11.70
CA SER A 39 -28.85 -1.13 -12.98
C SER A 39 -27.40 -0.70 -13.26
N LEU A 40 -26.81 -1.17 -14.37
CA LEU A 40 -25.50 -0.73 -14.88
C LEU A 40 -25.59 0.28 -16.04
N ARG A 41 -26.75 0.95 -16.20
CA ARG A 41 -26.89 2.06 -17.14
C ARG A 41 -26.02 3.23 -16.70
N ASP A 42 -25.61 4.06 -17.65
CA ASP A 42 -24.65 5.13 -17.42
C ASP A 42 -25.13 6.09 -16.32
N GLU A 43 -26.44 6.40 -16.25
CA GLU A 43 -26.98 7.28 -15.21
C GLU A 43 -26.82 6.69 -13.79
N ALA A 44 -26.96 5.37 -13.64
CA ALA A 44 -26.76 4.70 -12.35
C ALA A 44 -25.27 4.64 -11.96
N VAL A 45 -24.38 4.50 -12.95
CA VAL A 45 -22.93 4.54 -12.75
C VAL A 45 -22.48 5.94 -12.34
N GLU A 46 -22.97 6.99 -13.00
CA GLU A 46 -22.69 8.38 -12.64
C GLU A 46 -23.14 8.69 -11.19
N GLN A 47 -24.31 8.20 -10.78
CA GLN A 47 -24.80 8.36 -9.41
C GLN A 47 -23.91 7.63 -8.39
N LEU A 48 -23.44 6.42 -8.71
CA LEU A 48 -22.46 5.71 -7.88
C LEU A 48 -21.18 6.55 -7.74
N VAL A 49 -20.62 7.02 -8.86
CA VAL A 49 -19.37 7.80 -8.88
C VAL A 49 -19.52 9.06 -8.04
N ALA A 50 -20.62 9.81 -8.22
CA ALA A 50 -20.92 11.00 -7.44
C ALA A 50 -21.07 10.72 -5.93
N ALA A 51 -21.54 9.53 -5.55
CA ALA A 51 -21.63 9.12 -4.16
C ALA A 51 -20.29 8.66 -3.57
N VAL A 52 -19.47 7.93 -4.35
CA VAL A 52 -18.24 7.29 -3.85
C VAL A 52 -17.06 8.26 -3.83
N VAL A 53 -16.84 9.02 -4.90
CA VAL A 53 -15.62 9.84 -5.09
C VAL A 53 -15.37 10.81 -3.93
N PRO A 54 -16.35 11.64 -3.49
CA PRO A 54 -16.10 12.59 -2.40
C PRO A 54 -15.73 11.91 -1.07
N ARG A 55 -16.32 10.73 -0.80
CA ARG A 55 -16.05 9.95 0.42
C ARG A 55 -14.64 9.37 0.41
N VAL A 56 -14.21 8.85 -0.74
CA VAL A 56 -12.84 8.35 -0.90
C VAL A 56 -11.83 9.48 -0.75
N GLN A 57 -12.04 10.61 -1.43
CA GLN A 57 -11.14 11.76 -1.35
C GLN A 57 -11.04 12.32 0.07
N ALA A 58 -12.16 12.39 0.81
CA ALA A 58 -12.13 12.74 2.22
C ALA A 58 -11.30 11.74 3.05
N GLY A 59 -11.46 10.44 2.80
CA GLY A 59 -10.63 9.40 3.42
C GLY A 59 -9.14 9.52 3.06
N GLN A 60 -8.82 9.87 1.82
CA GLN A 60 -7.43 10.08 1.37
C GLN A 60 -6.77 11.23 2.13
N VAL A 61 -7.47 12.36 2.26
CA VAL A 61 -6.98 13.52 3.04
C VAL A 61 -6.82 13.16 4.51
N GLN A 62 -7.81 12.48 5.12
CA GLN A 62 -7.73 12.04 6.51
C GLN A 62 -6.51 11.13 6.76
N LEU A 63 -6.26 10.16 5.88
CA LEU A 63 -5.09 9.28 6.04
C LEU A 63 -3.77 10.00 5.80
N ALA A 64 -3.74 11.00 4.90
CA ALA A 64 -2.58 11.86 4.75
C ALA A 64 -2.33 12.66 6.04
N GLU A 65 -3.34 13.29 6.62
CA GLU A 65 -3.20 14.07 7.87
C GLU A 65 -2.65 13.22 9.02
N VAL A 66 -3.21 12.03 9.21
CA VAL A 66 -2.74 11.07 10.23
C VAL A 66 -1.30 10.65 9.97
N THR A 67 -0.97 10.33 8.71
CA THR A 67 0.39 9.93 8.31
C THR A 67 1.40 11.06 8.57
N ASN A 68 1.03 12.29 8.21
CA ASN A 68 1.87 13.47 8.41
C ASN A 68 2.11 13.73 9.90
N ALA A 69 1.05 13.69 10.72
CA ALA A 69 1.14 13.92 12.16
C ALA A 69 2.02 12.86 12.84
N TYR A 70 1.79 11.58 12.53
CA TYR A 70 2.58 10.47 13.06
C TYR A 70 4.05 10.56 12.67
N LEU A 71 4.37 10.71 11.36
CA LEU A 71 5.78 10.74 10.94
C LEU A 71 6.50 11.96 11.47
N SER A 72 5.81 13.10 11.57
CA SER A 72 6.38 14.30 12.20
C SER A 72 6.66 14.08 13.68
N GLN A 73 5.75 13.41 14.41
CA GLN A 73 5.96 13.05 15.80
C GLN A 73 7.10 12.05 15.99
N GLN A 74 7.17 11.00 15.17
CA GLN A 74 8.24 10.00 15.19
C GLN A 74 9.61 10.65 14.95
N ALA A 75 9.71 11.48 13.92
CA ALA A 75 10.94 12.17 13.60
C ALA A 75 11.38 13.11 14.75
N ARG A 76 10.45 13.86 15.37
CA ARG A 76 10.75 14.68 16.57
C ARG A 76 11.24 13.85 17.76
N LEU A 77 10.59 12.72 18.05
CA LEU A 77 11.00 11.81 19.14
C LEU A 77 12.40 11.22 18.91
N LEU A 78 12.80 11.08 17.65
CA LEU A 78 14.13 10.62 17.25
C LEU A 78 15.16 11.76 17.14
N GLY A 79 14.81 12.99 17.52
CA GLY A 79 15.71 14.15 17.50
C GLY A 79 15.96 14.72 16.11
N TYR A 80 15.06 14.50 15.15
CA TYR A 80 15.08 15.17 13.86
C TYR A 80 14.36 16.52 13.94
N GLU A 81 14.89 17.50 13.22
CA GLU A 81 14.22 18.77 12.96
C GLU A 81 13.15 18.55 11.89
N VAL A 82 11.89 18.79 12.24
CA VAL A 82 10.76 18.55 11.34
C VAL A 82 10.07 19.87 11.06
N ALA A 83 10.11 20.30 9.80
CA ALA A 83 9.28 21.40 9.34
C ALA A 83 7.80 21.01 9.44
N ASP A 84 6.95 21.96 9.83
CA ASP A 84 5.50 21.74 9.77
C ASP A 84 5.09 21.53 8.31
N SER A 85 4.78 20.27 7.97
CA SER A 85 4.28 19.90 6.67
C SER A 85 2.76 20.02 6.68
N VAL A 86 2.19 20.74 5.71
CA VAL A 86 0.75 20.79 5.49
C VAL A 86 0.39 19.73 4.45
N VAL A 87 -0.74 19.04 4.66
CA VAL A 87 -1.24 18.09 3.66
C VAL A 87 -1.72 18.85 2.43
N ASP A 88 -1.10 18.59 1.28
CA ASP A 88 -1.60 19.03 -0.02
C ASP A 88 -2.71 18.07 -0.48
N ALA A 89 -3.96 18.49 -0.31
CA ALA A 89 -5.13 17.72 -0.69
C ALA A 89 -5.14 17.35 -2.19
N ARG A 90 -4.64 18.23 -3.08
CA ARG A 90 -4.60 17.96 -4.52
C ARG A 90 -3.57 16.89 -4.84
N LEU A 91 -2.40 16.97 -4.20
CA LEU A 91 -1.35 15.97 -4.36
C LEU A 91 -1.81 14.58 -3.93
N VAL A 92 -2.43 14.45 -2.75
CA VAL A 92 -2.79 13.13 -2.19
C VAL A 92 -4.02 12.52 -2.86
N THR A 93 -5.00 13.33 -3.27
CA THR A 93 -6.18 12.84 -4.01
C THR A 93 -5.87 12.58 -5.49
N GLY A 94 -4.87 13.27 -6.05
CA GLY A 94 -4.38 13.09 -7.41
C GLY A 94 -3.27 12.04 -7.56
N ALA A 95 -2.88 11.34 -6.48
CA ALA A 95 -1.70 10.45 -6.45
C ALA A 95 -1.71 9.33 -7.51
N ARG A 96 -2.90 8.94 -7.99
CA ARG A 96 -3.06 7.96 -9.06
C ARG A 96 -2.69 8.48 -10.45
N GLY A 97 -2.71 9.80 -10.67
CA GLY A 97 -2.46 10.43 -11.96
C GLY A 97 -3.62 10.35 -12.96
N VAL A 98 -4.78 9.84 -12.53
CA VAL A 98 -6.02 9.76 -13.33
C VAL A 98 -7.15 10.42 -12.55
N ALA A 99 -8.10 11.05 -13.24
CA ALA A 99 -9.26 11.66 -12.61
C ALA A 99 -10.06 10.62 -11.81
N ALA A 100 -10.44 10.96 -10.57
CA ALA A 100 -11.12 10.01 -9.69
C ALA A 100 -12.44 9.49 -10.30
N ALA A 101 -13.21 10.34 -10.99
CA ALA A 101 -14.43 9.91 -11.66
C ALA A 101 -14.19 8.75 -12.65
N GLU A 102 -13.20 8.90 -13.53
CA GLU A 102 -12.81 7.88 -14.51
C GLU A 102 -12.35 6.58 -13.82
N VAL A 103 -11.64 6.68 -12.70
CA VAL A 103 -11.20 5.51 -11.92
C VAL A 103 -12.40 4.75 -11.37
N TYR A 104 -13.40 5.46 -10.85
CA TYR A 104 -14.57 4.88 -10.21
C TYR A 104 -15.68 4.43 -11.18
N GLU A 105 -15.52 4.68 -12.48
CA GLU A 105 -16.32 4.05 -13.54
C GLU A 105 -15.84 2.63 -13.88
N ARG A 106 -14.54 2.33 -13.63
CA ARG A 106 -13.91 1.03 -13.97
C ARG A 106 -14.64 -0.19 -13.40
N PRO A 107 -15.24 -0.18 -12.19
CA PRO A 107 -16.05 -1.30 -11.70
C PRO A 107 -17.18 -1.70 -12.66
N ALA A 108 -17.89 -0.74 -13.24
CA ALA A 108 -18.95 -1.02 -14.21
C ALA A 108 -18.38 -1.56 -15.53
N ALA A 109 -17.25 -1.00 -15.99
CA ALA A 109 -16.53 -1.53 -17.14
C ALA A 109 -16.08 -2.99 -16.94
N THR A 110 -15.62 -3.35 -15.74
CA THR A 110 -15.29 -4.74 -15.38
C THR A 110 -16.51 -5.66 -15.49
N VAL A 111 -17.69 -5.23 -15.04
CA VAL A 111 -18.91 -6.06 -15.22
C VAL A 111 -19.25 -6.22 -16.70
N ARG A 112 -19.20 -5.13 -17.48
CA ARG A 112 -19.52 -5.16 -18.92
C ARG A 112 -18.57 -6.08 -19.69
N ALA A 113 -17.28 -6.06 -19.36
CA ALA A 113 -16.28 -6.95 -19.96
C ALA A 113 -16.56 -8.42 -19.64
N ALA A 114 -16.76 -8.75 -18.36
CA ALA A 114 -17.07 -10.13 -17.95
C ALA A 114 -18.35 -10.68 -18.62
N LEU A 115 -19.40 -9.85 -18.73
CA LEU A 115 -20.61 -10.23 -19.48
C LEU A 115 -20.35 -10.49 -20.96
N ALA A 116 -19.49 -9.69 -21.60
CA ALA A 116 -19.10 -9.89 -23.00
C ALA A 116 -18.31 -11.19 -23.20
N GLU A 117 -17.59 -11.64 -22.18
CA GLU A 117 -16.86 -12.92 -22.13
C GLU A 117 -17.79 -14.12 -21.80
N GLY A 118 -19.07 -13.88 -21.55
CA GLY A 118 -20.07 -14.92 -21.28
C GLY A 118 -20.21 -15.30 -19.81
N GLU A 119 -19.60 -14.56 -18.89
CA GLU A 119 -19.75 -14.82 -17.46
C GLU A 119 -21.20 -14.60 -17.01
N PRO A 120 -21.74 -15.44 -16.10
CA PRO A 120 -23.06 -15.24 -15.52
C PRO A 120 -23.15 -13.87 -14.81
N TRP A 121 -24.34 -13.26 -14.86
CA TRP A 121 -24.60 -11.93 -14.28
C TRP A 121 -24.08 -11.76 -12.84
N GLU A 122 -24.34 -12.72 -11.96
CA GLU A 122 -23.90 -12.66 -10.56
C GLU A 122 -22.38 -12.70 -10.42
N ALA A 123 -21.70 -13.49 -11.26
CA ALA A 123 -20.23 -13.57 -11.27
C ALA A 123 -19.62 -12.26 -11.77
N ALA A 124 -20.15 -11.73 -12.88
CA ALA A 124 -19.72 -10.45 -13.45
C ALA A 124 -19.95 -9.28 -12.46
N ARG A 125 -21.12 -9.23 -11.81
CA ARG A 125 -21.45 -8.22 -10.79
C ARG A 125 -20.53 -8.31 -9.58
N LEU A 126 -20.20 -9.53 -9.13
CA LEU A 126 -19.25 -9.75 -8.05
C LEU A 126 -17.83 -9.26 -8.43
N ALA A 127 -17.39 -9.48 -9.67
CA ALA A 127 -16.10 -8.98 -10.15
C ALA A 127 -16.03 -7.45 -10.10
N GLY A 128 -17.08 -6.75 -10.56
CA GLY A 128 -17.19 -5.29 -10.43
C GLY A 128 -17.16 -4.81 -8.97
N ARG A 129 -17.87 -5.52 -8.09
CA ARG A 129 -17.88 -5.24 -6.64
C ARG A 129 -16.49 -5.37 -6.00
N GLN A 130 -15.78 -6.44 -6.32
CA GLN A 130 -14.41 -6.68 -5.85
C GLN A 130 -13.45 -5.63 -6.40
N ARG A 131 -13.65 -5.24 -7.66
CA ARG A 131 -12.89 -4.17 -8.30
C ARG A 131 -13.05 -2.84 -7.58
N LEU A 132 -14.29 -2.44 -7.27
CA LEU A 132 -14.56 -1.24 -6.49
C LEU A 132 -13.86 -1.26 -5.12
N ALA A 133 -13.97 -2.39 -4.40
CA ALA A 133 -13.29 -2.56 -3.11
C ALA A 133 -11.77 -2.38 -3.21
N SER A 134 -11.15 -2.98 -4.23
CA SER A 134 -9.71 -2.88 -4.47
C SER A 134 -9.27 -1.45 -4.77
N LEU A 135 -10.03 -0.73 -5.61
CA LEU A 135 -9.75 0.67 -5.94
C LEU A 135 -9.79 1.58 -4.69
N VAL A 136 -10.85 1.47 -3.89
CA VAL A 136 -10.99 2.23 -2.63
C VAL A 136 -9.80 2.03 -1.71
N VAL A 137 -9.43 0.77 -1.43
CA VAL A 137 -8.33 0.48 -0.51
C VAL A 137 -6.99 0.97 -1.06
N SER A 138 -6.76 0.81 -2.36
CA SER A 138 -5.53 1.24 -3.04
C SER A 138 -5.38 2.77 -3.06
N ASP A 139 -6.46 3.51 -3.29
CA ASP A 139 -6.42 4.99 -3.31
C ASP A 139 -6.12 5.59 -1.94
N LEU A 140 -6.68 4.99 -0.89
CA LEU A 140 -6.37 5.35 0.50
C LEU A 140 -4.90 5.07 0.85
N GLN A 141 -4.34 3.97 0.35
CA GLN A 141 -2.93 3.62 0.50
C GLN A 141 -1.99 4.56 -0.28
N LEU A 142 -2.34 4.88 -1.53
CA LEU A 142 -1.59 5.83 -2.35
C LEU A 142 -1.50 7.19 -1.68
N ALA A 143 -2.59 7.68 -1.07
CA ALA A 143 -2.60 8.94 -0.35
C ALA A 143 -1.65 8.93 0.86
N ALA A 144 -1.74 7.90 1.72
CA ALA A 144 -0.86 7.75 2.88
C ALA A 144 0.62 7.64 2.47
N ARG A 145 0.92 6.84 1.44
CA ARG A 145 2.27 6.72 0.87
C ARG A 145 2.78 8.06 0.33
N THR A 146 1.96 8.76 -0.43
CA THR A 146 2.33 10.05 -1.03
C THR A 146 2.69 11.04 0.05
N GLN A 147 1.85 11.14 1.09
CA GLN A 147 2.14 12.00 2.23
C GLN A 147 3.38 11.55 3.01
N ALA A 148 3.57 10.26 3.23
CA ALA A 148 4.76 9.75 3.93
C ALA A 148 6.04 10.20 3.22
N ARG A 149 6.07 10.16 1.89
CA ARG A 149 7.21 10.61 1.10
C ARG A 149 7.48 12.10 1.30
N GLU A 150 6.45 12.94 1.27
CA GLU A 150 6.61 14.38 1.47
C GLU A 150 7.07 14.70 2.90
N THR A 151 6.50 14.05 3.92
CA THR A 151 6.90 14.26 5.32
C THR A 151 8.34 13.81 5.58
N LEU A 152 8.78 12.67 5.03
CA LEU A 152 10.18 12.21 5.18
C LEU A 152 11.17 13.15 4.48
N ARG A 153 10.84 13.64 3.28
CA ARG A 153 11.68 14.61 2.57
C ARG A 153 11.84 15.92 3.35
N GLY A 154 10.80 16.34 4.07
CA GLY A 154 10.81 17.55 4.88
C GLY A 154 11.41 17.41 6.29
N SER A 155 11.69 16.19 6.76
CA SER A 155 12.10 15.95 8.17
C SER A 155 13.59 15.66 8.37
N GLY A 156 14.39 15.65 7.30
CA GLY A 156 15.81 15.29 7.39
C GLY A 156 16.07 13.82 7.78
N VAL A 157 15.02 13.00 7.91
CA VAL A 157 15.12 11.55 8.05
C VAL A 157 15.72 10.99 6.76
N SER A 158 16.84 10.31 6.85
CA SER A 158 17.50 9.68 5.69
C SER A 158 17.12 8.21 5.51
N LEU A 159 16.75 7.52 6.59
CA LEU A 159 16.46 6.08 6.57
C LEU A 159 15.15 5.76 7.29
N TYR A 160 14.42 4.77 6.78
CA TYR A 160 13.22 4.23 7.39
C TYR A 160 13.15 2.71 7.23
N ARG A 161 12.25 2.07 7.97
CA ARG A 161 11.84 0.67 7.75
C ARG A 161 10.33 0.57 7.56
N ARG A 162 9.85 -0.57 7.06
CA ARG A 162 8.42 -0.89 7.14
C ARG A 162 8.10 -1.42 8.52
N ALA A 163 7.06 -0.86 9.15
CA ALA A 163 6.52 -1.37 10.41
C ALA A 163 5.24 -2.15 10.15
N LEU A 164 5.24 -3.39 10.59
CA LEU A 164 4.13 -4.33 10.49
C LEU A 164 3.05 -3.99 11.53
N THR A 165 1.79 -4.33 11.24
CA THR A 165 0.68 -4.14 12.21
C THR A 165 0.42 -5.39 13.03
N GLY A 166 0.80 -6.56 12.49
CA GLY A 166 0.52 -7.87 13.09
C GLY A 166 -0.88 -8.40 12.80
N ARG A 167 -1.75 -7.66 12.08
CA ARG A 167 -3.14 -8.06 11.84
C ARG A 167 -3.39 -8.63 10.45
N GLU A 168 -2.75 -8.09 9.42
CA GLU A 168 -2.94 -8.52 8.02
C GLU A 168 -1.61 -8.49 7.22
N ASN A 169 -0.49 -8.82 7.87
CA ASN A 169 0.81 -8.79 7.21
C ASN A 169 0.88 -9.91 6.15
N CYS A 170 0.81 -9.57 4.86
CA CYS A 170 1.16 -10.53 3.82
C CYS A 170 2.68 -10.80 3.82
N ALA A 171 3.12 -11.91 3.23
CA ALA A 171 4.54 -12.26 3.22
C ALA A 171 5.42 -11.20 2.54
N LEU A 172 4.91 -10.48 1.53
CA LEU A 172 5.63 -9.36 0.92
C LEU A 172 5.80 -8.18 1.89
N CYS A 173 4.82 -7.88 2.77
CA CYS A 173 4.97 -6.90 3.85
C CYS A 173 6.10 -7.31 4.79
N MET A 174 6.13 -8.58 5.18
CA MET A 174 7.10 -9.10 6.14
C MET A 174 8.52 -9.08 5.58
N LEU A 175 8.70 -9.47 4.31
CA LEU A 175 9.95 -9.29 3.59
C LEU A 175 10.34 -7.82 3.47
N ALA A 176 9.38 -6.93 3.20
CA ALA A 176 9.68 -5.50 3.15
C ALA A 176 10.09 -4.95 4.53
N ALA A 177 9.64 -5.54 5.64
CA ALA A 177 10.00 -5.12 6.99
C ALA A 177 11.42 -5.54 7.42
N THR A 178 12.07 -6.47 6.71
CA THR A 178 13.46 -6.86 7.00
C THR A 178 14.50 -5.87 6.50
N ASN A 179 14.07 -4.86 5.74
CA ASN A 179 14.94 -3.95 5.01
C ASN A 179 14.98 -2.55 5.61
N VAL A 180 16.08 -1.85 5.33
CA VAL A 180 16.25 -0.42 5.56
C VAL A 180 16.20 0.29 4.21
N TYR A 181 15.42 1.35 4.13
CA TYR A 181 15.19 2.13 2.92
C TYR A 181 15.65 3.56 3.13
N GLY A 182 16.18 4.18 2.08
CA GLY A 182 16.38 5.62 2.04
C GLY A 182 15.06 6.36 1.98
N SER A 183 14.95 7.55 2.58
CA SER A 183 13.74 8.40 2.47
C SER A 183 13.44 8.86 1.03
N ALA A 184 14.44 8.81 0.16
CA ALA A 184 14.29 9.03 -1.28
C ALA A 184 13.77 7.78 -2.01
N ASP A 185 13.84 6.59 -1.40
CA ASP A 185 13.34 5.38 -2.02
C ASP A 185 11.83 5.43 -2.19
N LEU A 186 11.38 4.87 -3.30
CA LEU A 186 9.97 4.67 -3.51
C LEU A 186 9.45 3.61 -2.55
N MET A 187 8.17 3.76 -2.23
CA MET A 187 7.43 2.88 -1.34
C MET A 187 6.48 2.03 -2.18
N PRO A 188 6.89 0.86 -2.72
CA PRO A 188 5.98 0.00 -3.46
C PRO A 188 4.76 -0.34 -2.61
N ILE A 189 3.59 -0.41 -3.25
CA ILE A 189 2.34 -0.76 -2.59
C ILE A 189 1.65 -1.90 -3.33
N HIS A 190 0.92 -2.70 -2.57
CA HIS A 190 -0.09 -3.62 -3.08
C HIS A 190 -1.44 -3.27 -2.44
N PRO A 191 -2.57 -3.54 -3.11
CA PRO A 191 -3.88 -3.41 -2.49
C PRO A 191 -3.92 -4.18 -1.16
N GLY A 192 -4.40 -3.54 -0.11
CA GLY A 192 -4.52 -4.17 1.20
C GLY A 192 -3.25 -4.19 2.08
N CYS A 193 -2.10 -3.61 1.67
CA CYS A 193 -0.95 -3.44 2.62
C CYS A 193 -1.38 -2.69 3.88
N ASP A 194 -1.22 -3.33 5.03
CA ASP A 194 -1.43 -2.74 6.34
C ASP A 194 -0.14 -2.16 6.92
N CYS A 195 1.01 -2.45 6.30
CA CYS A 195 2.32 -1.89 6.60
C CYS A 195 2.32 -0.35 6.70
N THR A 196 3.10 0.19 7.65
CA THR A 196 3.42 1.62 7.74
C THR A 196 4.92 1.89 7.58
N VAL A 197 5.30 3.16 7.58
CA VAL A 197 6.68 3.65 7.55
C VAL A 197 7.11 4.00 8.96
N GLU A 198 8.28 3.55 9.40
CA GLU A 198 8.87 3.95 10.67
C GLU A 198 10.27 4.56 10.40
N PRO A 199 10.47 5.85 10.69
CA PRO A 199 11.79 6.50 10.63
C PRO A 199 12.80 5.79 11.52
N LEU A 200 14.06 5.70 11.08
CA LEU A 200 15.13 5.14 11.90
C LEU A 200 15.92 6.23 12.65
N PRO A 201 16.42 5.95 13.86
CA PRO A 201 17.39 6.79 14.54
C PRO A 201 18.63 7.08 13.68
N ARG A 202 19.28 8.22 13.93
CA ARG A 202 20.54 8.56 13.25
C ARG A 202 21.60 7.49 13.51
N GLY A 203 22.26 7.04 12.45
CA GLY A 203 23.30 6.01 12.53
C GLY A 203 22.79 4.56 12.57
N GLN A 204 21.47 4.33 12.69
CA GLN A 204 20.93 2.98 12.54
C GLN A 204 20.81 2.63 11.06
N THR A 205 21.61 1.65 10.61
CA THR A 205 21.67 1.22 9.21
C THR A 205 21.15 -0.19 8.96
N HIS A 206 20.67 -0.87 10.00
CA HIS A 206 20.13 -2.23 9.91
C HIS A 206 18.87 -2.41 10.77
N VAL A 207 18.02 -3.35 10.36
CA VAL A 207 16.87 -3.82 11.16
C VAL A 207 17.34 -5.01 11.99
N GLN A 208 17.03 -5.01 13.29
CA GLN A 208 17.17 -6.20 14.12
C GLN A 208 15.92 -7.06 13.95
N LEU A 209 16.10 -8.30 13.50
CA LEU A 209 15.04 -9.30 13.39
C LEU A 209 15.17 -10.25 14.59
N ASP A 210 14.07 -10.49 15.30
CA ASP A 210 14.04 -11.57 16.29
C ASP A 210 13.71 -12.93 15.63
N GLN A 211 13.95 -14.00 16.38
CA GLN A 211 13.77 -15.38 15.93
C GLN A 211 12.31 -15.75 15.65
N GLU A 212 11.34 -15.03 16.21
CA GLU A 212 9.92 -15.25 15.93
C GLU A 212 9.55 -14.63 14.59
N MET A 213 9.99 -13.39 14.31
CA MET A 213 9.74 -12.71 13.05
C MET A 213 10.39 -13.44 11.88
N VAL A 214 11.61 -13.96 12.05
CA VAL A 214 12.26 -14.81 11.03
C VAL A 214 11.43 -16.06 10.73
N ARG A 215 10.93 -16.74 11.77
CA ARG A 215 10.05 -17.92 11.59
C ARG A 215 8.74 -17.57 10.88
N GLN A 216 8.13 -16.43 11.21
CA GLN A 216 6.90 -15.98 10.55
C GLN A 216 7.14 -15.66 9.07
N ILE A 217 8.26 -15.01 8.74
CA ILE A 217 8.67 -14.77 7.35
C ILE A 217 8.87 -16.09 6.60
N HIS A 218 9.58 -17.06 7.21
CA HIS A 218 9.76 -18.39 6.61
C HIS A 218 8.42 -19.04 6.29
N SER A 219 7.52 -19.10 7.26
CA SER A 219 6.21 -19.72 7.09
C SER A 219 5.42 -19.07 5.96
N ALA A 220 5.39 -17.75 5.91
CA ALA A 220 4.58 -17.03 4.94
C ALA A 220 5.16 -17.04 3.51
N VAL A 221 6.49 -17.06 3.38
CA VAL A 221 7.14 -17.28 2.07
C VAL A 221 6.93 -18.73 1.62
N TYR A 222 7.00 -19.69 2.54
CA TYR A 222 6.75 -21.10 2.24
C TYR A 222 5.32 -21.35 1.77
N GLU A 223 4.32 -20.83 2.50
CA GLU A 223 2.91 -20.92 2.11
C GLU A 223 2.65 -20.38 0.70
N HIS A 224 3.39 -19.35 0.30
CA HIS A 224 3.21 -18.74 -1.02
C HIS A 224 3.96 -19.46 -2.15
N THR A 225 5.21 -19.86 -1.91
CA THR A 225 6.12 -20.34 -2.96
C THR A 225 6.21 -21.86 -3.03
N GLY A 226 5.78 -22.58 -1.99
CA GLY A 226 6.01 -24.01 -1.82
C GLY A 226 7.49 -24.40 -1.70
N ALA A 227 8.41 -23.43 -1.67
CA ALA A 227 9.85 -23.66 -1.67
C ALA A 227 10.33 -23.95 -0.24
N VAL A 228 10.80 -25.19 -0.02
CA VAL A 228 11.62 -25.54 1.14
C VAL A 228 13.07 -25.52 0.70
N ASP A 229 13.92 -24.74 1.36
CA ASP A 229 15.36 -25.00 1.30
C ASP A 229 15.67 -26.20 2.22
N TYR A 230 15.51 -27.43 1.68
CA TYR A 230 15.92 -28.67 2.35
C TYR A 230 17.46 -28.80 2.46
N GLY A 231 18.24 -27.85 1.93
CA GLY A 231 19.70 -27.80 2.00
C GLY A 231 20.27 -27.24 3.30
N GLY A 232 19.42 -26.82 4.24
CA GLY A 232 19.86 -26.31 5.55
C GLY A 232 20.60 -24.97 5.49
N ARG A 233 20.48 -24.22 4.39
CA ARG A 233 20.89 -22.82 4.33
C ARG A 233 19.68 -21.97 4.70
N GLU A 234 19.83 -21.14 5.73
CA GLU A 234 18.84 -20.14 6.09
C GLU A 234 18.78 -19.11 4.96
N ILE A 235 17.62 -18.90 4.32
CA ILE A 235 17.47 -17.83 3.33
C ILE A 235 17.69 -16.51 4.07
N ASP A 236 18.81 -15.84 3.77
CA ASP A 236 19.07 -14.52 4.32
C ASP A 236 18.23 -13.46 3.60
N TYR A 237 17.01 -13.22 4.08
CA TYR A 237 16.13 -12.19 3.49
C TYR A 237 16.70 -10.77 3.55
N ARG A 238 17.79 -10.53 4.29
CA ARG A 238 18.52 -9.25 4.27
C ARG A 238 19.27 -9.03 2.96
N GLN A 239 19.49 -10.10 2.18
CA GLN A 239 20.03 -10.01 0.82
C GLN A 239 18.99 -9.54 -0.19
N ILE A 240 17.69 -9.59 0.15
CA ILE A 240 16.61 -9.07 -0.69
C ILE A 240 16.48 -7.56 -0.46
N GLN A 241 17.33 -6.78 -1.12
CA GLN A 241 17.35 -5.32 -0.97
C GLN A 241 16.50 -4.65 -2.06
N LEU A 242 15.53 -3.82 -1.67
CA LEU A 242 14.81 -2.97 -2.63
C LEU A 242 15.52 -1.62 -2.74
N THR A 243 15.90 -1.23 -3.95
CA THR A 243 16.61 0.02 -4.23
C THR A 243 15.91 0.83 -5.31
N THR A 244 15.99 2.15 -5.23
CA THR A 244 15.47 3.07 -6.25
C THR A 244 16.60 3.68 -7.06
N ASP A 245 16.52 3.63 -8.38
CA ASP A 245 17.48 4.30 -9.26
C ASP A 245 17.20 5.80 -9.43
N SER A 246 18.12 6.51 -10.06
CA SER A 246 18.02 7.96 -10.33
C SER A 246 16.80 8.39 -11.17
N ARG A 247 16.14 7.45 -11.87
CA ARG A 247 14.94 7.67 -12.68
C ARG A 247 13.67 7.27 -11.93
N GLY A 248 13.78 6.83 -10.68
CA GLY A 248 12.65 6.35 -9.90
C GLY A 248 12.20 4.93 -10.30
N ASN A 249 13.03 4.14 -10.98
CA ASN A 249 12.76 2.71 -11.14
C ASN A 249 13.21 1.97 -9.89
N ILE A 250 12.52 0.89 -9.54
CA ILE A 250 12.79 0.13 -8.33
C ILE A 250 13.26 -1.27 -8.72
N SER A 251 14.33 -1.75 -8.10
CA SER A 251 14.87 -3.10 -8.29
C SER A 251 14.98 -3.84 -6.97
N ALA A 252 14.82 -5.17 -7.01
CA ALA A 252 15.18 -6.05 -5.91
C ALA A 252 16.51 -6.74 -6.24
N ALA A 253 17.52 -6.61 -5.37
CA ALA A 253 18.76 -7.39 -5.42
C ALA A 253 18.62 -8.68 -4.57
N GLY A 254 19.36 -9.75 -4.88
CA GLY A 254 19.29 -11.06 -4.20
C GLY A 254 18.73 -12.21 -5.06
N GLU A 255 18.69 -13.45 -4.55
CA GLU A 255 17.99 -14.55 -5.23
C GLU A 255 16.51 -14.17 -5.43
N PRO A 256 15.93 -14.39 -6.63
CA PRO A 256 14.79 -13.63 -7.10
C PRO A 256 13.48 -14.21 -6.55
N VAL A 257 13.24 -14.08 -5.24
CA VAL A 257 11.96 -14.43 -4.64
C VAL A 257 10.93 -13.32 -4.89
N VAL A 258 11.38 -12.06 -4.93
CA VAL A 258 10.53 -10.87 -5.16
C VAL A 258 11.08 -9.96 -6.24
N ARG A 259 10.22 -9.17 -6.86
CA ARG A 259 10.54 -8.11 -7.82
C ARG A 259 9.69 -6.88 -7.56
N VAL A 260 10.13 -5.74 -8.07
CA VAL A 260 9.27 -4.58 -8.17
C VAL A 260 8.89 -4.37 -9.63
N ARG A 261 7.58 -4.30 -9.89
CA ARG A 261 7.02 -4.14 -11.23
C ARG A 261 6.16 -2.88 -11.28
N GLN A 262 6.02 -2.29 -12.46
CA GLN A 262 5.15 -1.13 -12.67
C GLN A 262 3.72 -1.61 -12.93
N HIS A 263 2.82 -1.33 -12.01
CA HIS A 263 1.39 -1.53 -12.22
C HIS A 263 0.81 -0.33 -12.96
N GLY A 264 0.09 -0.57 -14.07
CA GLY A 264 -0.44 0.48 -14.94
C GLY A 264 -1.42 1.46 -14.27
N GLU A 265 -1.92 1.13 -13.07
CA GLU A 265 -2.91 1.96 -12.37
C GLU A 265 -2.42 2.62 -11.09
N TYR A 266 -1.44 2.08 -10.38
CA TYR A 266 -1.01 2.59 -9.07
C TYR A 266 0.52 2.62 -8.93
N GLY A 267 1.23 2.42 -10.05
CA GLY A 267 2.67 2.57 -10.14
C GLY A 267 3.43 1.38 -9.53
N PRO A 268 4.58 1.63 -8.89
CA PRO A 268 5.44 0.54 -8.45
C PRO A 268 4.82 -0.36 -7.39
N THR A 269 4.93 -1.67 -7.60
CA THR A 269 4.34 -2.72 -6.76
C THR A 269 5.35 -3.83 -6.52
N LEU A 270 5.50 -4.20 -5.25
CA LEU A 270 6.28 -5.37 -4.87
C LEU A 270 5.48 -6.63 -5.21
N THR A 271 6.09 -7.55 -5.94
CA THR A 271 5.50 -8.82 -6.37
C THR A 271 6.44 -9.96 -6.06
N TRP A 272 5.91 -11.18 -6.07
CA TRP A 272 6.74 -12.36 -6.26
C TRP A 272 7.35 -12.35 -7.66
N ALA A 273 8.48 -13.03 -7.83
CA ALA A 273 9.22 -12.94 -9.09
C ALA A 273 8.48 -13.56 -10.29
N ASP A 274 7.70 -14.61 -10.04
CA ASP A 274 6.87 -15.34 -10.99
C ASP A 274 5.54 -14.64 -11.30
N HIS A 275 5.08 -13.73 -10.43
CA HIS A 275 3.91 -12.92 -10.69
C HIS A 275 4.16 -11.94 -11.84
N GLU A 276 3.26 -11.93 -12.82
CA GLU A 276 3.18 -10.93 -13.88
C GLU A 276 1.87 -10.16 -13.80
N PHE A 277 1.92 -8.90 -14.22
CA PHE A 277 0.71 -8.09 -14.38
C PHE A 277 0.32 -8.07 -15.85
N THR A 278 -0.92 -8.41 -16.15
CA THR A 278 -1.50 -8.17 -17.47
C THR A 278 -1.74 -6.65 -17.59
N GLY A 279 -0.84 -5.95 -18.25
CA GLY A 279 -1.05 -4.54 -18.61
C GLY A 279 -2.01 -4.40 -19.80
N PRO A 280 -2.51 -3.18 -20.11
CA PRO A 280 -3.38 -2.94 -21.27
C PRO A 280 -2.81 -3.46 -22.59
N GLN A 281 -1.47 -3.51 -22.70
CA GLN A 281 -0.73 -3.99 -23.87
C GLN A 281 -0.86 -5.50 -24.09
N ALA A 282 -1.12 -6.27 -23.03
CA ALA A 282 -1.26 -7.73 -23.11
C ALA A 282 -2.69 -8.17 -23.50
N ILE A 283 -3.64 -7.23 -23.62
CA ILE A 283 -5.02 -7.47 -24.09
C ILE A 283 -5.12 -7.26 -25.62
N ALA A 284 -4.05 -6.77 -26.26
CA ALA A 284 -4.00 -6.47 -27.69
C ALA A 284 -3.36 -7.59 -28.55
N ALA A 285 -3.09 -8.77 -27.97
CA ALA A 285 -2.57 -9.95 -28.66
C ALA A 285 -3.61 -11.08 -28.66
#